data_AF-A0A8C5MNE3-F1
#
_entry.id   AF-A0A8C5MNE3-F1
#
_cell.length_a   1.000
_cell.length_b   1.000
_cell.length_c   1.000
_cell.angle_alpha   90.00
_cell.angle_beta   90.00
_cell.angle_gamma   90.00
#
_symmetry.space_group_name_H-M   'P 1'
#
loop_
_entity.id
_entity.type
_entity.pdbx_description
1 polymer ?
#
loop_
_entity_poly.entity_id
_entity_poly.type
_entity_poly.pdbx_seq_one_letter_code
_entity_poly.pdbx_strand_id
1 'polypeptide(L)'
;MSGYLPDEKLRLEQLRTLRRRWLKDQELSPREPVLPPVKKGPLQRFWSNFLQPKSLWRIYTFKAYNAGVFTLTKVLIPAWIVHYYVKYHVQTKAYGIVNLKPRLFPGDIILETGEVIPPTGDSHDGHH
;
A
#
# COMPACT_ATOMS: atom_id res chain seq x y z
N MET A 1 5.98 -15.53 -62.74
CA MET A 1 6.28 -15.34 -61.30
C MET A 1 7.79 -15.30 -61.15
N SER A 2 8.41 -14.13 -61.35
CA SER A 2 9.87 -14.02 -61.33
C SER A 2 10.36 -14.06 -59.88
N GLY A 3 11.05 -15.14 -59.53
CA GLY A 3 11.77 -15.23 -58.26
C GLY A 3 13.00 -14.33 -58.25
N TYR A 4 13.69 -14.30 -57.12
CA TYR A 4 14.94 -13.56 -56.92
C TYR A 4 16.00 -13.88 -57.97
N LEU A 5 16.71 -12.85 -58.41
CA LEU A 5 17.92 -12.98 -59.23
C LEU A 5 19.04 -13.70 -58.43
N PRO A 6 19.99 -14.37 -59.08
CA PRO A 6 21.08 -15.07 -58.41
C PRO A 6 21.84 -14.20 -57.40
N ASP A 7 22.10 -12.94 -57.75
CA ASP A 7 22.83 -11.99 -56.91
C ASP A 7 22.03 -11.56 -55.68
N GLU A 8 20.71 -11.41 -55.83
CA GLU A 8 19.80 -11.10 -54.72
C GLU A 8 19.71 -12.27 -53.74
N LYS A 9 19.69 -13.51 -54.24
CA LYS A 9 19.73 -14.72 -53.40
C LYS A 9 21.05 -14.80 -52.63
N LEU A 10 22.18 -14.60 -53.30
CA LEU A 10 23.50 -14.58 -52.67
C LEU A 10 23.58 -13.51 -51.56
N ARG A 11 23.08 -12.30 -51.83
CA ARG A 11 23.03 -11.20 -50.86
C ARG A 11 22.14 -11.54 -49.66
N LEU A 12 20.97 -12.14 -49.88
CA LEU A 12 20.06 -12.54 -48.79
C LEU A 12 20.68 -13.61 -47.91
N GLU A 13 21.41 -14.57 -48.47
CA GLU A 13 22.14 -15.58 -47.70
C GLU A 13 23.29 -14.98 -46.87
N GLN A 14 24.04 -14.04 -47.46
CA GLN A 14 25.07 -13.28 -46.74
C GLN A 14 24.48 -12.48 -45.58
N LEU A 15 23.37 -11.76 -45.79
CA LEU A 15 22.69 -11.04 -44.72
C LEU A 15 22.11 -11.97 -43.65
N ARG A 16 21.57 -13.11 -44.05
CA ARG A 16 21.01 -14.10 -43.13
C ARG A 16 22.10 -14.75 -42.26
N THR A 17 23.28 -15.00 -42.81
CA THR A 17 24.42 -15.53 -42.03
C THR A 17 24.97 -14.49 -41.04
N LEU A 18 25.13 -13.23 -41.46
CA LEU A 18 25.49 -12.13 -40.58
C LEU A 18 24.45 -11.92 -39.47
N ARG A 19 23.16 -11.96 -39.82
CA ARG A 19 22.07 -11.81 -38.85
C ARG A 19 22.06 -12.94 -37.81
N ARG A 20 22.32 -14.19 -38.21
CA ARG A 20 22.40 -15.31 -37.27
C ARG A 20 23.58 -15.18 -36.31
N ARG A 21 24.74 -14.70 -36.78
CA ARG A 21 25.91 -14.43 -35.93
C ARG A 21 25.62 -13.28 -34.96
N TRP A 22 25.09 -12.16 -35.46
CA TRP A 22 24.68 -11.04 -34.62
C TRP A 22 23.70 -11.45 -33.51
N LEU A 23 22.68 -12.24 -33.86
CA LEU A 23 21.71 -12.75 -32.88
C LEU A 23 22.36 -13.66 -31.83
N LYS A 24 23.34 -14.47 -32.23
CA LYS A 24 24.14 -15.29 -31.31
C LYS A 24 25.01 -14.43 -30.40
N ASP A 25 25.57 -13.34 -30.92
CA ASP A 25 26.38 -12.40 -30.14
C ASP A 25 25.54 -11.58 -29.14
N GLN A 26 24.21 -11.56 -29.26
CA GLN A 26 23.31 -10.98 -28.27
C GLN A 26 23.01 -11.92 -27.09
N GLU A 27 23.42 -13.19 -27.16
CA GLU A 27 23.29 -14.11 -26.03
C GLU A 27 24.28 -13.68 -24.94
N LEU A 28 23.77 -13.15 -23.82
CA LEU A 28 24.62 -12.76 -22.71
C LEU A 28 25.09 -13.97 -21.90
N SER A 29 26.35 -13.91 -21.48
CA SER A 29 26.90 -14.90 -20.56
C SER A 29 26.37 -14.65 -19.14
N PRO A 30 26.24 -15.68 -18.29
CA PRO A 30 25.81 -15.50 -16.90
C PRO A 30 26.73 -14.62 -16.03
N ARG A 31 27.90 -14.21 -16.53
CA ARG A 31 28.95 -13.48 -15.77
C ARG A 31 28.91 -11.99 -16.05
N GLU A 32 27.72 -11.40 -15.95
CA GLU A 32 27.58 -9.96 -16.08
C GLU A 32 28.21 -9.24 -14.88
N PRO A 33 28.82 -8.06 -15.09
CA PRO A 33 29.27 -7.23 -14.00
C PRO A 33 28.05 -6.73 -13.21
N VAL A 34 27.86 -7.29 -12.01
CA VAL A 34 26.82 -6.84 -11.09
C VAL A 34 27.39 -5.75 -10.18
N LEU A 35 26.57 -4.75 -9.86
CA LEU A 35 26.92 -3.76 -8.84
C LEU A 35 27.27 -4.46 -7.51
N PRO A 36 28.25 -3.94 -6.75
CA PRO A 36 28.57 -4.52 -5.45
C PRO A 36 27.35 -4.50 -4.53
N PRO A 37 27.20 -5.50 -3.65
CA PRO A 37 26.04 -5.59 -2.77
C PRO A 37 26.01 -4.40 -1.80
N VAL A 38 24.84 -3.78 -1.67
CA VAL A 38 24.63 -2.68 -0.72
C VAL A 38 24.88 -3.17 0.71
N LYS A 39 25.67 -2.40 1.47
CA LYS A 39 25.95 -2.70 2.88
C LYS A 39 24.65 -2.64 3.68
N LYS A 40 24.11 -3.80 4.06
CA LYS A 40 22.95 -3.90 4.95
C LYS A 40 23.28 -3.29 6.32
N GLY A 41 22.33 -2.57 6.91
CA GLY A 41 22.43 -2.10 8.29
C GLY A 41 22.34 -3.24 9.32
N PRO A 42 22.66 -3.01 10.62
CA PRO A 42 22.68 -4.06 11.65
C PRO A 42 21.38 -4.85 11.76
N LEU A 43 20.24 -4.14 11.79
CA LEU A 43 18.91 -4.75 11.86
C LEU A 43 18.57 -5.58 10.61
N GLN A 44 18.89 -5.04 9.43
CA GLN A 44 18.64 -5.74 8.18
C GLN A 44 19.54 -6.99 8.04
N ARG A 45 20.78 -6.93 8.55
CA ARG A 45 21.66 -8.11 8.66
C ARG A 45 21.06 -9.16 9.58
N PHE A 46 20.64 -8.76 10.79
CA PHE A 46 19.99 -9.65 11.74
C PHE A 46 18.80 -10.38 11.11
N TRP A 47 17.85 -9.64 10.53
CA TRP A 47 16.68 -10.25 9.89
C TRP A 47 17.05 -11.13 8.71
N SER A 48 18.03 -10.71 7.89
CA SER A 48 18.47 -11.55 6.77
C SER A 48 19.10 -12.87 7.23
N ASN A 49 19.86 -12.87 8.33
CA ASN A 49 20.44 -14.08 8.91
C ASN A 49 19.39 -14.92 9.63
N PHE A 50 18.46 -14.28 10.35
CA PHE A 50 17.34 -14.96 10.99
C PHE A 50 16.47 -15.70 9.98
N LEU A 51 16.32 -15.17 8.76
CA LEU A 51 15.51 -15.78 7.69
C LEU A 51 16.27 -16.82 6.82
N GLN A 52 17.59 -16.96 6.95
CA GLN A 52 18.39 -17.90 6.14
C GLN A 52 17.90 -19.35 6.22
N PRO A 53 17.49 -19.88 7.39
CA PRO A 53 16.62 -21.04 7.41
C PRO A 53 15.18 -20.57 7.16
N LYS A 54 14.64 -20.91 5.98
CA LYS A 54 13.30 -20.54 5.53
C LYS A 54 12.20 -21.35 6.23
N SER A 55 12.17 -21.35 7.57
CA SER A 55 11.08 -21.97 8.31
C SER A 55 9.84 -21.09 8.33
N LEU A 56 8.66 -21.72 8.35
CA LEU A 56 7.38 -21.01 8.36
C LEU A 56 7.27 -20.06 9.56
N TRP A 57 7.66 -20.53 10.75
CA TRP A 57 7.66 -19.71 11.97
C TRP A 57 8.44 -18.41 11.79
N ARG A 58 9.70 -18.49 11.30
CA ARG A 58 10.56 -17.32 11.13
C ARG A 58 9.98 -16.31 10.14
N ILE A 59 9.37 -16.81 9.05
CA ILE A 59 8.71 -15.97 8.06
C ILE A 59 7.50 -15.27 8.67
N TYR A 60 6.64 -15.98 9.41
CA TYR A 60 5.47 -15.39 10.05
C TYR A 60 5.85 -14.37 11.13
N THR A 61 6.88 -14.65 11.93
CA THR A 61 7.41 -13.68 12.90
C THR A 61 7.90 -12.40 12.21
N PHE A 62 8.65 -12.53 11.11
CA PHE A 62 9.12 -11.37 10.36
C PHE A 62 7.97 -10.58 9.71
N LYS A 63 6.95 -11.27 9.20
CA LYS A 63 5.73 -10.62 8.68
C LYS A 63 5.01 -9.83 9.76
N ALA A 64 4.81 -10.42 10.94
CA ALA A 64 4.17 -9.74 12.07
C ALA A 64 4.96 -8.51 12.50
N TYR A 65 6.29 -8.61 12.58
CA TYR A 65 7.18 -7.49 12.85
C TYR A 65 7.00 -6.36 11.82
N ASN A 66 7.06 -6.66 10.52
CA ASN A 66 6.91 -5.65 9.48
C ASN A 66 5.51 -5.00 9.50
N ALA A 67 4.47 -5.79 9.75
CA ALA A 67 3.12 -5.26 9.92
C ALA A 67 3.04 -4.30 11.12
N GLY A 68 3.68 -4.65 12.25
CA GLY A 68 3.76 -3.78 13.42
C GLY A 68 4.54 -2.48 13.18
N VAL A 69 5.66 -2.55 12.46
CA VAL A 69 6.41 -1.35 12.05
C VAL A 69 5.56 -0.47 11.13
N PHE A 70 4.84 -1.07 10.19
CA PHE A 70 3.95 -0.35 9.29
C PHE A 70 2.81 0.35 10.06
N THR A 71 2.11 -0.37 10.95
CA THR A 71 1.01 0.22 11.72
C THR A 71 1.51 1.36 12.60
N LEU A 72 2.65 1.22 13.26
CA LEU A 72 3.22 2.30 14.07
C LEU A 72 3.59 3.52 13.22
N THR A 73 4.36 3.32 12.15
CA THR A 73 4.96 4.43 11.38
C THR A 73 4.01 5.08 10.39
N LYS A 74 3.09 4.32 9.79
CA LYS A 74 2.20 4.79 8.73
C LYS A 74 0.77 5.06 9.21
N VAL A 75 0.39 4.57 10.39
CA VAL A 75 -0.97 4.77 10.93
C VAL A 75 -0.93 5.54 12.24
N LEU A 76 -0.31 4.98 13.28
CA LEU A 76 -0.39 5.55 14.63
C LEU A 76 0.29 6.93 14.75
N ILE A 77 1.54 7.05 14.29
CA ILE A 77 2.27 8.32 14.35
C ILE A 77 1.54 9.43 13.57
N PRO A 78 1.15 9.24 12.30
CA PRO A 78 0.37 10.24 11.58
C PRO A 78 -0.98 10.56 12.26
N ALA A 79 -1.70 9.55 12.76
CA ALA A 79 -2.96 9.76 13.46
C ALA A 79 -2.78 10.62 14.72
N TRP A 80 -1.73 10.39 15.51
CA TRP A 80 -1.40 11.23 16.67
C TRP A 80 -1.04 12.66 16.28
N ILE A 81 -0.27 12.85 15.20
CA ILE A 81 0.07 14.18 14.69
C ILE A 81 -1.19 14.93 14.26
N VAL A 82 -2.07 14.29 13.48
CA VAL A 82 -3.35 14.88 13.05
C VAL A 82 -4.22 15.19 14.25
N HIS A 83 -4.37 14.26 15.18
CA HIS A 83 -5.16 14.47 16.39
C HIS A 83 -4.64 15.65 17.22
N TYR A 84 -3.32 15.74 17.41
CA TYR A 84 -2.68 16.86 18.10
C TYR A 84 -2.96 18.20 17.40
N TYR A 85 -2.82 18.23 16.07
CA TYR A 85 -3.10 19.42 15.27
C TYR A 85 -4.57 19.86 15.40
N VAL A 86 -5.51 18.93 15.23
CA VAL A 86 -6.94 19.19 15.37
C VAL A 86 -7.26 19.73 16.76
N LYS A 87 -6.73 19.11 17.82
CA LYS A 87 -6.98 19.49 19.21
C LYS A 87 -6.48 20.88 19.57
N TYR A 88 -5.26 21.24 19.16
CA TYR A 88 -4.63 22.49 19.64
C TYR A 88 -4.63 23.64 18.63
N HIS A 89 -4.83 23.37 17.34
CA HIS A 89 -4.77 24.40 16.29
C HIS A 89 -6.10 24.65 15.58
N VAL A 90 -6.92 23.62 15.40
CA VAL A 90 -8.20 23.74 14.70
C VAL A 90 -9.32 24.06 15.67
N GLN A 91 -9.47 23.30 16.76
CA GLN A 91 -10.52 23.51 17.76
C GLN A 91 -10.41 24.86 18.50
N THR A 92 -9.21 25.41 18.59
CA THR A 92 -8.95 26.72 19.24
C THR A 92 -9.42 27.90 18.40
N LYS A 93 -9.74 27.69 17.11
CA LYS A 93 -10.26 28.73 16.22
C LYS A 93 -11.78 28.67 16.16
N ALA A 94 -12.43 29.82 16.23
CA ALA A 94 -13.88 29.92 16.05
C ALA A 94 -14.30 29.32 14.69
N TYR A 95 -15.32 28.46 14.70
CA TYR A 95 -15.76 27.68 13.53
C TYR A 95 -14.68 26.81 12.86
N GLY A 96 -13.57 26.53 13.54
CA GLY A 96 -12.53 25.63 13.01
C GLY A 96 -13.04 24.20 12.81
N ILE A 97 -13.98 23.76 13.64
CA ILE A 97 -14.73 22.52 13.45
C ILE A 97 -16.21 22.81 13.67
N VAL A 98 -17.04 22.51 12.68
CA VAL A 98 -18.49 22.62 12.77
C VAL A 98 -19.07 21.22 12.67
N ASN A 99 -19.62 20.74 13.77
CA ASN A 99 -20.29 19.45 13.83
C ASN A 99 -21.80 19.65 13.65
N LEU A 100 -22.44 18.69 12.98
CA LEU A 100 -23.89 18.57 13.02
C LEU A 100 -24.31 18.18 14.44
N LYS A 101 -25.37 18.82 14.94
CA LYS A 101 -25.94 18.46 16.23
C LYS A 101 -26.42 17.00 16.20
N PRO A 102 -26.24 16.21 17.28
CA PRO A 102 -26.72 14.85 17.34
C PRO A 102 -28.25 14.81 17.17
N ARG A 103 -28.76 13.71 16.60
CA ARG A 103 -30.20 13.48 16.51
C ARG A 103 -30.72 13.13 17.90
N LEU A 104 -31.90 13.63 18.20
CA LEU A 104 -32.57 13.48 19.48
C LEU A 104 -33.87 12.71 19.24
N PHE A 105 -34.11 11.68 20.05
CA PHE A 105 -35.30 10.84 19.98
C PHE A 105 -36.15 10.94 21.26
N PRO A 106 -37.46 10.67 21.17
CA PRO A 106 -38.34 10.60 22.32
C PRO A 106 -37.81 9.62 23.39
N GLY A 107 -37.74 10.06 24.65
CA GLY A 107 -37.18 9.29 25.76
C GLY A 107 -35.67 9.44 25.98
N ASP A 108 -34.94 10.10 25.09
CA ASP A 108 -33.52 10.40 25.31
C ASP A 108 -33.34 11.41 26.45
N ILE A 109 -32.17 11.35 27.10
CA ILE A 109 -31.77 12.29 28.16
C ILE A 109 -30.63 13.15 27.63
N ILE A 110 -30.82 14.47 27.60
CA ILE A 110 -29.77 15.41 27.21
C ILE A 110 -28.72 15.43 28.33
N LEU A 111 -27.49 15.03 28.04
CA LEU A 111 -26.42 14.90 29.06
C LEU A 111 -26.09 16.24 29.73
N GLU A 112 -26.16 17.34 28.99
CA GLU A 112 -25.82 18.67 29.46
C GLU A 112 -26.93 19.33 30.30
N THR A 113 -28.19 18.98 30.06
CA THR A 113 -29.37 19.62 30.67
C THR A 113 -30.12 18.70 31.65
N GLY A 114 -29.96 17.38 31.51
CA GLY A 114 -30.72 16.36 32.25
C GLY A 114 -32.19 16.25 31.81
N GLU A 115 -32.61 16.99 30.79
CA GLU A 115 -33.98 16.99 30.29
C GLU A 115 -34.27 15.70 29.52
N VAL A 116 -35.40 15.09 29.84
CA VAL A 116 -35.92 13.89 29.15
C VAL A 116 -36.82 14.35 28.02
N ILE A 117 -36.53 13.88 26.81
CA ILE A 117 -37.32 14.23 25.64
C ILE A 117 -38.69 13.56 25.76
N PRO A 118 -39.78 14.32 25.60
CA PRO A 118 -41.12 13.77 25.75
C PRO A 118 -41.36 12.63 24.76
N PRO A 119 -42.09 11.56 25.18
CA PRO A 119 -42.49 10.51 24.27
C PRO A 119 -43.35 11.10 23.15
N THR A 120 -43.30 10.48 21.96
CA THR A 120 -44.33 10.76 20.94
C THR A 120 -45.68 10.40 21.54
N GLY A 121 -46.68 11.27 21.35
CA GLY A 121 -48.04 11.02 21.83
C GLY A 121 -48.58 9.68 21.32
N ASP A 122 -49.61 9.17 21.99
CA ASP A 122 -50.20 7.86 21.69
C ASP A 122 -50.47 7.71 20.20
N SER A 123 -49.88 6.70 19.57
CA SER A 123 -50.26 6.31 18.22
C SER A 123 -51.70 5.83 18.27
N HIS A 124 -52.61 6.59 17.65
CA HIS A 124 -53.90 6.05 17.26
C HIS A 124 -53.67 5.04 16.13
N ASP A 125 -53.12 3.87 16.47
CA ASP A 125 -52.89 2.77 15.55
C ASP A 125 -54.25 2.19 15.15
N GLY A 126 -54.85 2.82 14.13
CA GLY A 126 -56.05 2.38 13.42
C GLY A 126 -55.75 1.20 12.51
N HIS A 127 -55.07 0.16 13.00
CA HIS A 127 -55.02 -1.13 12.35
C HIS A 127 -56.15 -1.99 12.89
N HIS A 128 -57.26 -1.98 12.13
CA HIS A 128 -58.31 -3.00 12.18
C HIS A 128 -57.75 -4.39 11.85
#